data_AF-A0A1H7MF20-F1
#
_entry.id   AF-A0A1H7MF20-F1
#
_cell.length_a   1.000
_cell.length_b   1.000
_cell.length_c   1.000
_cell.angle_alpha   90.00
_cell.angle_beta   90.00
_cell.angle_gamma   90.00
#
_symmetry.space_group_name_H-M   'P 1'
#
loop_
_entity.id
_entity.type
_entity.pdbx_description
1 polymer ?
#
loop_
_entity_poly.entity_id
_entity_poly.type
_entity_poly.pdbx_seq_one_letter_code
_entity_poly.pdbx_strand_id
1 'polypeptide(L)'
;MAPPLSRRRLLGGAAGVALAGVAATLGVELHDRSAAAASPGPVDAASASPAPVATGSLGFTRQTGPDRTVVSDADGNQLAVLTDGARTALLTGPSRTWTEPRTTTAVVESTAWVRLMPTAWHVGRERTGWFRGWFPTALADRSPDVLGIAFQYGDGAPDIRDAHGLRIAGDAAFGPRIPGQSADSFHSRDERSDFYDYLGIPWNFPDGHRDPEKARYGMVDCSGYLRLVWGYRNGYPMHVSNTRGVGLPRRAYAIAAYAPGVLVIPNTHARPSDLGPLQPGDLVFFSINIGEPNFIDHCGMYLGPDTEGHPRFLSSRSQANGPTMGDKAGAARLDGPGFYATGFRAARRL
;
A
#
# COMPACT_ATOMS: atom_id res chain seq x y z
N MET A 1 -50.38 43.37 -12.37
CA MET A 1 -50.53 42.32 -13.41
C MET A 1 -49.20 41.61 -13.56
N ALA A 2 -49.08 40.44 -12.95
CA ALA A 2 -47.93 39.55 -13.05
C ALA A 2 -48.44 38.20 -13.57
N PRO A 3 -47.69 37.48 -14.41
CA PRO A 3 -48.17 36.24 -15.03
C PRO A 3 -48.23 35.09 -14.02
N PRO A 4 -49.11 34.09 -14.21
CA PRO A 4 -49.28 32.99 -13.28
C PRO A 4 -48.17 31.96 -13.44
N LEU A 5 -47.60 31.53 -12.31
CA LEU A 5 -46.63 30.44 -12.22
C LEU A 5 -47.33 29.09 -12.44
N SER A 6 -46.77 28.32 -13.37
CA SER A 6 -47.19 26.97 -13.75
C SER A 6 -47.01 25.96 -12.62
N ARG A 7 -48.07 25.18 -12.37
CA ARG A 7 -48.11 24.00 -11.50
C ARG A 7 -47.14 22.93 -12.01
N ARG A 8 -45.90 22.92 -11.53
CA ARG A 8 -45.01 21.74 -11.65
C ARG A 8 -43.85 21.75 -10.66
N ARG A 9 -44.11 21.91 -9.35
CA ARG A 9 -43.17 21.56 -8.27
C ARG A 9 -43.92 21.18 -7.00
N LEU A 10 -44.41 19.95 -6.95
CA LEU A 10 -44.73 19.21 -5.73
C LEU A 10 -44.26 17.78 -6.01
N LEU A 11 -43.01 17.50 -5.64
CA LEU A 11 -42.38 16.18 -5.42
C LEU A 11 -40.87 16.47 -5.23
N GLY A 12 -40.56 17.15 -4.12
CA GLY A 12 -39.21 17.37 -3.64
C GLY A 12 -39.20 17.01 -2.17
N GLY A 13 -38.94 15.75 -1.86
CA GLY A 13 -38.88 15.25 -0.49
C GLY A 13 -38.54 13.77 -0.50
N ALA A 14 -37.43 13.43 0.17
CA ALA A 14 -36.92 12.08 0.41
C ALA A 14 -36.17 11.38 -0.74
N ALA A 15 -34.95 11.83 -1.05
CA ALA A 15 -33.91 11.01 -1.67
C ALA A 15 -32.53 11.43 -1.16
N GLY A 16 -32.26 11.19 0.13
CA GLY A 16 -31.05 11.68 0.80
C GLY A 16 -30.29 10.69 1.68
N VAL A 17 -30.74 9.43 1.83
CA VAL A 17 -30.09 8.48 2.77
C VAL A 17 -29.70 7.14 2.12
N ALA A 18 -30.05 6.87 0.85
CA ALA A 18 -29.76 5.58 0.23
C ALA A 18 -28.35 5.42 -0.38
N LEU A 19 -27.59 6.51 -0.57
CA LEU A 19 -26.31 6.45 -1.31
C LEU A 19 -25.11 5.94 -0.48
N ALA A 20 -25.13 6.09 0.85
CA ALA A 20 -24.04 5.57 1.70
C ALA A 20 -24.13 4.05 1.89
N GLY A 21 -25.35 3.49 1.93
CA GLY A 21 -25.58 2.05 2.02
C GLY A 21 -25.14 1.32 0.75
N VAL A 22 -25.46 1.86 -0.43
CA VAL A 22 -25.12 1.25 -1.73
C VAL A 22 -23.61 1.22 -1.98
N ALA A 23 -22.86 2.24 -1.57
CA ALA A 23 -21.40 2.24 -1.68
C ALA A 23 -20.72 1.24 -0.73
N ALA A 24 -21.27 1.09 0.49
CA ALA A 24 -20.77 0.11 1.45
C ALA A 24 -21.08 -1.34 1.00
N THR A 25 -22.27 -1.59 0.46
CA THR A 25 -22.63 -2.92 -0.06
C THR A 25 -21.87 -3.27 -1.33
N LEU A 26 -21.65 -2.33 -2.26
CA LEU A 26 -20.80 -2.58 -3.44
C LEU A 26 -19.34 -2.85 -3.03
N GLY A 27 -18.83 -2.17 -2.01
CA GLY A 27 -17.48 -2.40 -1.48
C GLY A 27 -17.32 -3.79 -0.86
N VAL A 28 -18.33 -4.27 -0.13
CA VAL A 28 -18.37 -5.63 0.43
C VAL A 28 -18.53 -6.68 -0.67
N GLU A 29 -19.40 -6.44 -1.66
CA GLU A 29 -19.65 -7.40 -2.73
C GLU A 29 -18.48 -7.52 -3.73
N LEU A 30 -17.73 -6.43 -3.94
CA LEU A 30 -16.45 -6.49 -4.66
C LEU A 30 -15.37 -7.20 -3.85
N HIS A 31 -15.34 -7.01 -2.52
CA HIS A 31 -14.41 -7.73 -1.63
C HIS A 31 -14.71 -9.23 -1.61
N ASP A 32 -15.97 -9.63 -1.56
CA ASP A 32 -16.39 -11.03 -1.57
C ASP A 32 -16.13 -11.71 -2.93
N ARG A 33 -16.27 -10.98 -4.05
CA ARG A 33 -15.90 -11.50 -5.38
C ARG A 33 -14.38 -11.62 -5.58
N SER A 34 -13.58 -10.75 -4.96
CA SER A 34 -12.12 -10.87 -4.95
C SER A 34 -11.62 -11.95 -3.98
N ALA A 35 -12.31 -12.16 -2.85
CA ALA A 35 -11.98 -13.19 -1.87
C ALA A 35 -12.38 -14.59 -2.33
N ALA A 36 -13.49 -14.75 -3.05
CA ALA A 36 -13.94 -16.03 -3.60
C ALA A 36 -13.06 -16.55 -4.75
N ALA A 37 -12.21 -15.70 -5.35
CA ALA A 37 -11.39 -16.04 -6.51
C ALA A 37 -9.94 -16.46 -6.18
N ALA A 38 -9.56 -16.57 -4.90
CA ALA A 38 -8.20 -16.91 -4.50
C ALA A 38 -8.16 -17.91 -3.33
N SER A 39 -8.07 -19.20 -3.65
CA SER A 39 -7.61 -20.23 -2.73
C SER A 39 -6.80 -21.29 -3.46
N PRO A 40 -5.47 -21.25 -3.41
CA PRO A 40 -4.64 -22.43 -3.52
C PRO A 40 -4.35 -22.98 -2.12
N GLY A 41 -4.62 -24.27 -1.91
CA GLY A 41 -4.31 -24.97 -0.66
C GLY A 41 -2.80 -25.10 -0.42
N PRO A 42 -2.36 -25.29 0.84
CA PRO A 42 -0.94 -25.46 1.16
C PRO A 42 -0.45 -26.88 0.84
N VAL A 43 0.77 -26.97 0.32
CA VAL A 43 1.61 -28.18 0.37
C VAL A 43 2.21 -28.33 1.77
N ASP A 44 2.18 -29.56 2.27
CA ASP A 44 2.50 -29.95 3.64
C ASP A 44 3.89 -29.53 4.14
N ALA A 45 3.89 -28.80 5.25
CA ALA A 45 4.91 -28.90 6.28
C ALA A 45 4.19 -29.00 7.63
N ALA A 46 4.42 -30.10 8.34
CA ALA A 46 3.76 -30.48 9.58
C ALA A 46 3.69 -29.30 10.57
N SER A 47 2.49 -28.72 10.69
CA SER A 47 2.19 -27.56 11.51
C SER A 47 1.70 -28.03 12.87
N ALA A 48 2.40 -27.64 13.93
CA ALA A 48 1.79 -27.59 15.25
C ALA A 48 0.64 -26.57 15.18
N SER A 49 -0.58 -27.02 15.50
CA SER A 49 -1.76 -26.16 15.54
C SER A 49 -1.51 -24.96 16.46
N PRO A 50 -1.67 -23.71 16.00
CA PRO A 50 -1.62 -22.58 16.89
C PRO A 50 -2.85 -22.60 17.80
N ALA A 51 -2.62 -22.33 19.08
CA ALA A 51 -3.67 -22.21 20.09
C ALA A 51 -4.67 -21.11 19.68
N PRO A 52 -5.97 -21.26 20.00
CA PRO A 52 -6.94 -20.20 19.83
C PRO A 52 -6.47 -18.96 20.59
N VAL A 53 -6.44 -17.80 19.93
CA VAL A 53 -6.21 -16.52 20.62
C VAL A 53 -7.34 -16.37 21.63
N ALA A 54 -7.01 -16.53 22.91
CA ALA A 54 -7.92 -16.24 23.99
C ALA A 54 -8.38 -14.78 23.81
N THR A 55 -9.68 -14.58 23.64
CA THR A 55 -10.31 -13.26 23.72
C THR A 55 -10.31 -12.82 25.17
N GLY A 56 -9.12 -12.66 25.76
CA GLY A 56 -8.93 -11.89 26.98
C GLY A 56 -9.44 -10.47 26.76
N SER A 57 -9.70 -9.76 27.85
CA SER A 57 -10.12 -8.35 27.79
C SER A 57 -9.07 -7.54 27.01
N LEU A 58 -9.43 -7.04 25.83
CA LEU A 58 -8.56 -6.18 25.04
C LEU A 58 -8.31 -4.86 25.78
N GLY A 59 -7.05 -4.46 25.89
CA GLY A 59 -6.63 -3.14 26.33
C GLY A 59 -6.56 -2.16 25.17
N PHE A 60 -6.96 -0.92 25.39
CA PHE A 60 -6.88 0.16 24.39
C PHE A 60 -6.17 1.36 24.98
N THR A 61 -5.00 1.69 24.44
CA THR A 61 -4.19 2.83 24.87
C THR A 61 -4.08 3.86 23.76
N ARG A 62 -4.19 5.14 24.10
CA ARG A 62 -3.98 6.24 23.15
C ARG A 62 -2.53 6.70 23.19
N GLN A 63 -1.98 6.91 21.99
CA GLN A 63 -0.64 7.49 21.80
C GLN A 63 -0.71 8.60 20.76
N THR A 64 0.27 9.51 20.78
CA THR A 64 0.39 10.66 19.89
C THR A 64 1.66 10.57 19.04
N GLY A 65 1.74 11.39 17.98
CA GLY A 65 2.88 11.46 17.07
C GLY A 65 3.08 10.23 16.16
N PRO A 66 2.10 9.83 15.32
CA PRO A 66 0.76 10.38 15.15
C PRO A 66 -0.26 9.80 16.14
N ASP A 67 -1.42 10.45 16.22
CA ASP A 67 -2.57 10.01 17.03
C ASP A 67 -3.03 8.61 16.62
N ARG A 68 -3.02 7.67 17.57
CA ARG A 68 -3.30 6.26 17.32
C ARG A 68 -3.81 5.52 18.54
N THR A 69 -4.58 4.45 18.29
CA THR A 69 -5.00 3.48 19.29
C THR A 69 -4.09 2.27 19.20
N VAL A 70 -3.44 1.93 20.31
CA VAL A 70 -2.71 0.68 20.49
C VAL A 70 -3.64 -0.31 21.17
N VAL A 71 -3.80 -1.48 20.55
CA VAL A 71 -4.61 -2.59 21.08
C VAL A 71 -3.65 -3.60 21.69
N SER A 72 -3.92 -4.04 22.92
CA SER A 72 -3.12 -5.05 23.62
C SER A 72 -3.99 -6.19 24.14
N ASP A 73 -3.38 -7.35 24.36
CA ASP A 73 -4.00 -8.45 25.09
C ASP A 73 -3.99 -8.21 26.61
N ALA A 74 -4.48 -9.19 27.37
CA ALA A 74 -4.55 -9.13 28.83
C ALA A 74 -3.16 -9.12 29.51
N ASP A 75 -2.14 -9.64 28.83
CA ASP A 75 -0.75 -9.67 29.30
C ASP A 75 0.02 -8.39 28.93
N GLY A 76 -0.63 -7.48 28.20
CA GLY A 76 -0.06 -6.21 27.75
C GLY A 76 0.68 -6.27 26.42
N ASN A 77 0.72 -7.44 25.75
CA ASN A 77 1.36 -7.56 24.45
C ASN A 77 0.57 -6.77 23.40
N GLN A 78 1.27 -5.97 22.59
CA GLN A 78 0.65 -5.21 21.51
C GLN A 78 0.14 -6.16 20.42
N LEU A 79 -1.16 -6.12 20.16
CA LEU A 79 -1.82 -6.84 19.07
C LEU A 79 -2.00 -5.98 17.82
N ALA A 80 -2.18 -4.67 17.97
CA ALA A 80 -2.35 -3.78 16.82
C ALA A 80 -2.07 -2.31 17.12
N VAL A 81 -1.81 -1.56 16.04
CA VAL A 81 -1.75 -0.10 16.02
C VAL A 81 -2.66 0.43 14.92
N LEU A 82 -3.58 1.30 15.32
CA LEU A 82 -4.62 1.86 14.47
C LEU A 82 -4.46 3.39 14.48
N THR A 83 -4.01 3.96 13.37
CA THR A 83 -3.67 5.40 13.30
C THR A 83 -4.86 6.21 12.84
N ASP A 84 -5.23 7.25 13.58
CA ASP A 84 -6.38 8.09 13.26
C ASP A 84 -6.22 8.75 11.89
N GLY A 85 -7.21 8.64 11.02
CA GLY A 85 -7.16 9.13 9.64
C GLY A 85 -6.54 8.15 8.63
N ALA A 86 -5.89 7.08 9.08
CA ALA A 86 -5.36 6.02 8.22
C ALA A 86 -6.37 4.87 8.06
N ARG A 87 -6.37 4.22 6.91
CA ARG A 87 -7.07 2.95 6.66
C ARG A 87 -6.21 1.74 6.95
N THR A 88 -4.90 1.86 7.07
CA THR A 88 -4.03 0.74 7.45
C THR A 88 -4.14 0.43 8.93
N ALA A 89 -4.28 -0.85 9.25
CA ALA A 89 -4.08 -1.41 10.58
C ALA A 89 -2.79 -2.23 10.59
N LEU A 90 -1.85 -1.85 11.44
CA LEU A 90 -0.67 -2.67 11.72
C LEU A 90 -1.05 -3.68 12.80
N LEU A 91 -1.00 -4.96 12.48
CA LEU A 91 -1.28 -6.07 13.40
C LEU A 91 0.03 -6.78 13.76
N THR A 92 0.09 -7.33 14.96
CA THR A 92 1.11 -8.30 15.36
C THR A 92 0.61 -9.69 15.02
N GLY A 93 1.33 -10.39 14.15
CA GLY A 93 1.00 -11.75 13.71
C GLY A 93 2.20 -12.67 13.71
N PRO A 94 2.09 -13.86 13.07
CA PRO A 94 3.21 -14.79 12.93
C PRO A 94 4.45 -14.12 12.31
N SER A 95 5.63 -14.51 12.77
CA SER A 95 6.89 -14.02 12.21
C SER A 95 7.06 -14.47 10.76
N ARG A 96 7.64 -13.59 9.93
CA ARG A 96 7.96 -13.82 8.53
C ARG A 96 9.35 -13.28 8.22
N THR A 97 10.01 -13.94 7.27
CA THR A 97 11.34 -13.58 6.82
C THR A 97 11.30 -13.28 5.33
N TRP A 98 11.86 -12.15 4.93
CA TRP A 98 12.04 -11.77 3.54
C TRP A 98 13.52 -11.66 3.20
N THR A 99 13.89 -12.26 2.06
CA THR A 99 15.25 -12.26 1.53
C THR A 99 15.21 -11.98 0.03
N GLU A 100 16.27 -11.36 -0.49
CA GLU A 100 16.46 -11.16 -1.93
C GLU A 100 17.94 -11.38 -2.32
N PRO A 101 18.43 -12.63 -2.28
CA PRO A 101 19.87 -12.93 -2.31
C PRO A 101 20.61 -12.43 -3.55
N ARG A 102 19.91 -12.18 -4.66
CA ARG A 102 20.53 -11.64 -5.88
C ARG A 102 20.93 -10.18 -5.78
N THR A 103 20.29 -9.41 -4.91
CA THR A 103 20.43 -7.95 -4.87
C THR A 103 20.86 -7.43 -3.50
N THR A 104 20.75 -8.24 -2.45
CA THR A 104 21.26 -7.93 -1.11
C THR A 104 21.48 -9.20 -0.27
N THR A 105 22.34 -9.11 0.74
CA THR A 105 22.47 -10.10 1.81
C THR A 105 21.56 -9.81 3.00
N ALA A 106 20.87 -8.68 2.99
CA ALA A 106 20.02 -8.27 4.08
C ALA A 106 18.78 -9.16 4.21
N VAL A 107 18.37 -9.35 5.46
CA VAL A 107 17.22 -10.15 5.84
C VAL A 107 16.28 -9.25 6.63
N VAL A 108 15.00 -9.22 6.27
CA VAL A 108 13.98 -8.55 7.08
C VAL A 108 13.18 -9.63 7.78
N GLU A 109 13.17 -9.61 9.10
CA GLU A 109 12.31 -10.46 9.93
C GLU A 109 11.26 -9.57 10.61
N SER A 110 9.99 -9.94 10.50
CA SER A 110 8.92 -9.14 11.10
C SER A 110 7.69 -9.95 11.47
N THR A 111 7.07 -9.53 12.57
CA THR A 111 5.72 -9.91 12.98
C THR A 111 4.67 -8.89 12.54
N ALA A 112 5.05 -7.87 11.75
CA ALA A 112 4.13 -6.88 11.23
C ALA A 112 3.23 -7.47 10.14
N TRP A 113 1.92 -7.30 10.30
CA TRP A 113 0.91 -7.61 9.29
C TRP A 113 0.04 -6.38 9.01
N VAL A 114 -0.01 -5.92 7.77
CA VAL A 114 -0.66 -4.67 7.39
C VAL A 114 -1.96 -4.96 6.66
N ARG A 115 -3.08 -4.70 7.35
CA ARG A 115 -4.43 -4.90 6.80
C ARG A 115 -5.07 -3.58 6.41
N LEU A 116 -5.88 -3.59 5.34
CA LEU A 116 -6.64 -2.42 4.93
C LEU A 116 -8.05 -2.46 5.52
N MET A 117 -8.40 -1.42 6.28
CA MET A 117 -9.77 -1.18 6.75
C MET A 117 -10.64 -0.56 5.64
N PRO A 118 -11.95 -0.80 5.66
CA PRO A 118 -12.88 -0.23 4.67
C PRO A 118 -12.96 1.29 4.73
N THR A 119 -12.70 1.89 5.89
CA THR A 119 -12.70 3.34 6.11
C THR A 119 -11.60 3.72 7.07
N ALA A 120 -11.25 5.01 7.12
CA ALA A 120 -10.24 5.51 8.04
C ALA A 120 -10.60 5.21 9.50
N TRP A 121 -9.57 4.99 10.31
CA TRP A 121 -9.68 4.83 11.75
C TRP A 121 -9.93 6.17 12.42
N HIS A 122 -10.71 6.14 13.49
CA HIS A 122 -10.94 7.27 14.37
C HIS A 122 -11.10 6.74 15.80
N VAL A 123 -10.63 7.50 16.78
CA VAL A 123 -10.84 7.21 18.20
C VAL A 123 -12.31 6.90 18.52
N GLY A 124 -12.54 5.91 19.38
CA GLY A 124 -13.88 5.43 19.73
C GLY A 124 -14.38 4.31 18.83
N ARG A 125 -13.76 4.06 17.65
CA ARG A 125 -14.12 2.93 16.79
C ARG A 125 -13.93 1.59 17.48
N GLU A 126 -13.01 1.47 18.42
CA GLU A 126 -12.79 0.27 19.21
C GLU A 126 -14.02 -0.18 20.00
N ARG A 127 -14.98 0.74 20.25
CA ARG A 127 -16.23 0.46 20.97
C ARG A 127 -17.38 0.02 20.06
N THR A 128 -17.19 0.07 18.74
CA THR A 128 -18.24 -0.23 17.77
C THR A 128 -18.44 -1.74 17.58
N GLY A 129 -19.65 -2.13 17.18
CA GLY A 129 -19.92 -3.53 16.79
C GLY A 129 -19.10 -3.98 15.59
N TRP A 130 -18.84 -3.07 14.64
CA TRP A 130 -17.96 -3.34 13.50
C TRP A 130 -16.56 -3.77 13.94
N PHE A 131 -15.91 -3.03 14.84
CA PHE A 131 -14.56 -3.36 15.28
C PHE A 131 -14.51 -4.69 16.05
N ARG A 132 -15.50 -4.95 16.91
CA ARG A 132 -15.62 -6.22 17.65
C ARG A 132 -15.75 -7.44 16.73
N GLY A 133 -16.40 -7.29 15.58
CA GLY A 133 -16.48 -8.34 14.57
C GLY A 133 -15.22 -8.41 13.70
N TRP A 134 -14.74 -7.28 13.21
CA TRP A 134 -13.64 -7.21 12.26
C TRP A 134 -12.28 -7.58 12.88
N PHE A 135 -11.97 -7.10 14.09
CA PHE A 135 -10.62 -7.21 14.65
C PHE A 135 -10.17 -8.66 14.90
N PRO A 136 -10.98 -9.54 15.53
CA PRO A 136 -10.60 -10.94 15.70
C PRO A 136 -10.40 -11.66 14.36
N THR A 137 -11.25 -11.38 13.36
CA THR A 137 -11.11 -11.94 12.02
C THR A 137 -9.83 -11.47 11.35
N ALA A 138 -9.51 -10.17 11.41
CA ALA A 138 -8.29 -9.61 10.85
C ALA A 138 -7.02 -10.16 11.50
N LEU A 139 -7.06 -10.41 12.82
CA LEU A 139 -5.95 -11.00 13.57
C LEU A 139 -5.77 -12.50 13.28
N ALA A 140 -6.86 -13.21 13.01
CA ALA A 140 -6.86 -14.63 12.64
C ALA A 140 -6.54 -14.86 11.15
N ASP A 141 -6.71 -13.85 10.29
CA ASP A 141 -6.47 -13.95 8.86
C ASP A 141 -4.99 -14.27 8.54
N ARG A 142 -4.79 -15.34 7.78
CA ARG A 142 -3.48 -15.82 7.32
C ARG A 142 -3.24 -15.61 5.83
N SER A 143 -4.23 -15.06 5.10
CA SER A 143 -4.05 -14.64 3.72
C SER A 143 -2.95 -13.57 3.62
N PRO A 144 -2.24 -13.46 2.48
CA PRO A 144 -1.24 -12.41 2.29
C PRO A 144 -1.80 -11.02 2.61
N ASP A 145 -1.14 -10.32 3.53
CA ASP A 145 -1.38 -8.91 3.81
C ASP A 145 -0.68 -8.02 2.78
N VAL A 146 -0.72 -6.70 2.95
CA VAL A 146 -0.07 -5.77 2.01
C VAL A 146 1.41 -6.09 1.82
N LEU A 147 2.15 -6.38 2.91
CA LEU A 147 3.58 -6.71 2.81
C LEU A 147 3.77 -8.03 2.07
N GLY A 148 3.00 -9.07 2.40
CA GLY A 148 3.05 -10.36 1.71
C GLY A 148 2.73 -10.24 0.21
N ILE A 149 1.73 -9.43 -0.15
CA ILE A 149 1.36 -9.14 -1.55
C ILE A 149 2.49 -8.40 -2.26
N ALA A 150 3.14 -7.44 -1.61
CA ALA A 150 4.22 -6.66 -2.21
C ALA A 150 5.38 -7.54 -2.69
N PHE A 151 5.72 -8.59 -1.95
CA PHE A 151 6.78 -9.55 -2.34
C PHE A 151 6.39 -10.51 -3.48
N GLN A 152 5.14 -10.51 -3.94
CA GLN A 152 4.71 -11.35 -5.07
C GLN A 152 5.14 -10.81 -6.45
N TYR A 153 5.92 -9.73 -6.49
CA TYR A 153 6.32 -9.04 -7.71
C TYR A 153 7.83 -8.90 -7.88
N GLY A 154 8.61 -9.46 -6.96
CA GLY A 154 10.07 -9.47 -7.05
C GLY A 154 10.58 -10.34 -8.19
N ASP A 155 11.87 -10.25 -8.45
CA ASP A 155 12.52 -11.05 -9.49
C ASP A 155 12.29 -12.56 -9.29
N GLY A 156 11.92 -13.25 -10.36
CA GLY A 156 11.62 -14.67 -10.34
C GLY A 156 10.33 -15.06 -9.60
N ALA A 157 9.52 -14.09 -9.14
CA ALA A 157 8.27 -14.38 -8.48
C ALA A 157 7.33 -15.17 -9.43
N PRO A 158 6.72 -16.27 -8.96
CA PRO A 158 5.87 -17.11 -9.80
C PRO A 158 4.59 -16.37 -10.19
N ASP A 159 4.10 -16.67 -11.40
CA ASP A 159 2.80 -16.19 -11.85
C ASP A 159 1.69 -16.68 -10.92
N ILE A 160 0.89 -15.73 -10.43
CA ILE A 160 -0.37 -16.01 -9.74
C ILE A 160 -1.49 -15.53 -10.66
N ARG A 161 -2.45 -16.41 -10.93
CA ARG A 161 -3.60 -16.12 -11.78
C ARG A 161 -4.90 -16.19 -10.98
N ASP A 162 -5.84 -15.33 -11.33
CA ASP A 162 -7.20 -15.41 -10.80
C ASP A 162 -8.02 -16.52 -11.49
N ALA A 163 -9.27 -16.69 -11.05
CA ALA A 163 -10.20 -17.68 -11.62
C ALA A 163 -10.52 -17.45 -13.11
N HIS A 164 -10.23 -16.26 -13.66
CA HIS A 164 -10.43 -15.92 -15.07
C HIS A 164 -9.13 -16.04 -15.89
N GLY A 165 -8.03 -16.49 -15.26
CA GLY A 165 -6.74 -16.67 -15.91
C GLY A 165 -5.91 -15.38 -16.04
N LEU A 166 -6.37 -14.26 -15.48
CA LEU A 166 -5.63 -13.00 -15.46
C LEU A 166 -4.43 -13.15 -14.52
N ARG A 167 -3.23 -12.77 -14.99
CA ARG A 167 -2.02 -12.72 -14.17
C ARG A 167 -2.10 -11.55 -13.20
N ILE A 168 -2.39 -11.83 -11.93
CA ILE A 168 -2.53 -10.83 -10.87
C ILE A 168 -1.24 -10.62 -10.06
N ALA A 169 -0.29 -11.54 -10.12
CA ALA A 169 1.05 -11.45 -9.51
C ALA A 169 2.10 -12.25 -10.29
N GLY A 170 3.38 -12.05 -9.96
CA GLY A 170 4.55 -12.60 -10.64
C GLY A 170 5.60 -11.53 -10.93
N ASP A 171 6.76 -11.97 -11.43
CA ASP A 171 7.90 -11.12 -11.77
C ASP A 171 7.48 -9.87 -12.57
N ALA A 172 7.82 -8.70 -12.03
CA ALA A 172 7.46 -7.42 -12.61
C ALA A 172 8.70 -6.64 -13.04
N ALA A 173 8.71 -6.18 -14.28
CA ALA A 173 9.74 -5.28 -14.79
C ALA A 173 9.40 -3.80 -14.49
N PHE A 174 10.37 -2.89 -14.62
CA PHE A 174 10.11 -1.46 -14.35
C PHE A 174 9.41 -0.76 -15.53
N GLY A 175 9.99 -0.92 -16.72
CA GLY A 175 9.55 -0.26 -17.94
C GLY A 175 10.44 -0.62 -19.12
N PRO A 176 10.03 -0.28 -20.36
CA PRO A 176 10.84 -0.53 -21.55
C PRO A 176 12.19 0.20 -21.45
N ARG A 177 13.25 -0.40 -22.03
CA ARG A 177 14.54 0.29 -22.14
C ARG A 177 14.41 1.51 -23.03
N ILE A 178 15.03 2.62 -22.62
CA ILE A 178 15.13 3.83 -23.43
C ILE A 178 16.29 3.67 -24.42
N PRO A 179 16.06 3.76 -25.75
CA PRO A 179 17.13 3.67 -26.74
C PRO A 179 18.24 4.71 -26.49
N GLY A 180 19.49 4.29 -26.59
CA GLY A 180 20.66 5.16 -26.42
C GLY A 180 21.05 5.46 -24.97
N GLN A 181 20.28 5.02 -23.97
CA GLN A 181 20.67 5.13 -22.57
C GLN A 181 21.57 3.96 -22.13
N SER A 182 22.61 4.26 -21.34
CA SER A 182 23.44 3.22 -20.72
C SER A 182 22.61 2.33 -19.81
N ALA A 183 22.95 1.03 -19.73
CA ALA A 183 22.30 0.10 -18.82
C ALA A 183 22.43 0.49 -17.34
N ASP A 184 23.50 1.23 -17.01
CA ASP A 184 23.79 1.70 -15.65
C ASP A 184 23.18 3.08 -15.35
N SER A 185 22.45 3.66 -16.30
CA SER A 185 21.72 4.90 -16.08
C SER A 185 20.49 4.66 -15.20
N PHE A 186 20.24 5.55 -14.24
CA PHE A 186 18.96 5.59 -13.51
C PHE A 186 17.77 5.84 -14.45
N HIS A 187 18.01 6.46 -15.60
CA HIS A 187 17.04 6.71 -16.67
C HIS A 187 17.14 5.68 -17.81
N SER A 188 17.72 4.50 -17.57
CA SER A 188 17.83 3.44 -18.58
C SER A 188 16.48 2.86 -19.02
N ARG A 189 15.41 3.11 -18.25
CA ARG A 189 14.06 2.63 -18.49
C ARG A 189 13.02 3.73 -18.34
N ASP A 190 11.97 3.66 -19.13
CA ASP A 190 10.90 4.67 -19.17
C ASP A 190 9.89 4.49 -18.03
N GLU A 191 9.83 5.49 -17.16
CA GLU A 191 9.00 5.55 -15.95
C GLU A 191 7.57 6.00 -16.25
N ARG A 192 6.75 5.09 -16.76
CA ARG A 192 5.32 5.35 -17.07
C ARG A 192 4.39 4.17 -16.79
N SER A 193 4.93 3.01 -16.40
CA SER A 193 4.16 1.78 -16.25
C SER A 193 3.32 1.78 -14.97
N ASP A 194 1.99 1.66 -15.09
CA ASP A 194 1.05 1.56 -13.96
C ASP A 194 0.54 0.11 -13.80
N PHE A 195 -0.27 -0.15 -12.78
CA PHE A 195 -0.83 -1.48 -12.52
C PHE A 195 -1.61 -2.07 -13.70
N TYR A 196 -2.33 -1.24 -14.46
CA TYR A 196 -3.11 -1.70 -15.61
C TYR A 196 -2.21 -2.18 -16.76
N ASP A 197 -1.01 -1.59 -16.91
CA ASP A 197 0.00 -2.06 -17.87
C ASP A 197 0.52 -3.44 -17.46
N TYR A 198 0.84 -3.62 -16.18
CA TYR A 198 1.27 -4.92 -15.65
C TYR A 198 0.26 -6.03 -15.91
N LEU A 199 -1.03 -5.76 -15.65
CA LEU A 199 -2.11 -6.70 -15.83
C LEU A 199 -2.48 -6.89 -17.31
N GLY A 200 -2.19 -5.92 -18.18
CA GLY A 200 -2.59 -5.94 -19.58
C GLY A 200 -4.10 -5.75 -19.79
N ILE A 201 -4.79 -5.05 -18.87
CA ILE A 201 -6.24 -4.80 -18.96
C ILE A 201 -6.55 -3.30 -18.93
N PRO A 202 -7.59 -2.83 -19.63
CA PRO A 202 -8.05 -1.45 -19.47
C PRO A 202 -8.65 -1.23 -18.09
N TRP A 203 -8.58 0.00 -17.60
CA TRP A 203 -9.12 0.36 -16.29
C TRP A 203 -9.94 1.65 -16.30
N ASN A 204 -11.08 1.59 -15.62
CA ASN A 204 -11.95 2.74 -15.37
C ASN A 204 -11.72 3.27 -13.96
N PHE A 205 -11.17 4.47 -13.88
CA PHE A 205 -11.07 5.25 -12.64
C PHE A 205 -12.31 6.13 -12.48
N PRO A 206 -12.58 6.64 -11.27
CA PRO A 206 -13.66 7.61 -11.06
C PRO A 206 -13.54 8.88 -11.91
N ASP A 207 -12.33 9.30 -12.28
CA ASP A 207 -12.03 10.53 -13.01
C ASP A 207 -11.42 10.29 -14.40
N GLY A 208 -11.47 9.07 -14.93
CA GLY A 208 -11.01 8.80 -16.30
C GLY A 208 -10.78 7.33 -16.65
N HIS A 209 -10.33 7.11 -17.89
CA HIS A 209 -10.07 5.79 -18.45
C HIS A 209 -8.59 5.64 -18.84
N ARG A 210 -8.05 4.44 -18.74
CA ARG A 210 -6.70 4.10 -19.25
C ARG A 210 -6.70 2.74 -19.92
N ASP A 211 -6.06 2.70 -21.09
CA ASP A 211 -5.71 1.48 -21.79
C ASP A 211 -4.26 1.09 -21.46
N PRO A 212 -3.96 -0.22 -21.38
CA PRO A 212 -2.60 -0.70 -21.18
C PRO A 212 -1.78 -0.59 -22.47
N GLU A 213 -0.50 -0.25 -22.34
CA GLU A 213 0.44 -0.32 -23.45
C GLU A 213 0.98 -1.75 -23.59
N LYS A 214 0.81 -2.37 -24.76
CA LYS A 214 1.29 -3.75 -25.01
C LYS A 214 2.78 -3.94 -24.68
N ALA A 215 3.61 -2.94 -24.97
CA ALA A 215 5.04 -2.97 -24.68
C ALA A 215 5.39 -2.95 -23.18
N ARG A 216 4.40 -2.70 -22.31
CA ARG A 216 4.52 -2.61 -20.86
C ARG A 216 3.82 -3.75 -20.12
N TYR A 217 3.39 -4.79 -20.82
CA TYR A 217 2.82 -5.96 -20.16
C TYR A 217 3.80 -6.53 -19.12
N GLY A 218 3.31 -6.76 -17.90
CA GLY A 218 4.14 -7.18 -16.77
C GLY A 218 5.09 -6.10 -16.22
N MET A 219 4.89 -4.81 -16.52
CA MET A 219 5.75 -3.73 -16.03
C MET A 219 5.02 -2.79 -15.06
N VAL A 220 5.69 -2.35 -13.99
CA VAL A 220 5.25 -1.31 -13.05
C VAL A 220 6.42 -0.44 -12.60
N ASP A 221 6.24 0.88 -12.67
CA ASP A 221 7.19 1.83 -12.07
C ASP A 221 7.00 1.99 -10.56
N CYS A 222 7.75 2.88 -9.91
CA CYS A 222 7.76 3.03 -8.46
C CYS A 222 6.34 3.26 -7.87
N SER A 223 5.56 4.14 -8.50
CA SER A 223 4.22 4.52 -8.04
C SER A 223 3.14 3.63 -8.63
N GLY A 224 3.34 3.11 -9.85
CA GLY A 224 2.51 2.07 -10.44
C GLY A 224 2.52 0.79 -9.62
N TYR A 225 3.67 0.42 -9.04
CA TYR A 225 3.80 -0.70 -8.13
C TYR A 225 3.01 -0.50 -6.85
N LEU A 226 3.09 0.69 -6.23
CA LEU A 226 2.27 0.98 -5.06
C LEU A 226 0.78 0.96 -5.39
N ARG A 227 0.37 1.46 -6.57
CA ARG A 227 -1.02 1.40 -7.04
C ARG A 227 -1.48 -0.04 -7.33
N LEU A 228 -0.59 -0.90 -7.80
CA LEU A 228 -0.85 -2.33 -7.96
C LEU A 228 -1.09 -3.00 -6.60
N VAL A 229 -0.18 -2.80 -5.64
CA VAL A 229 -0.26 -3.41 -4.31
C VAL A 229 -1.44 -2.84 -3.51
N TRP A 230 -1.50 -1.54 -3.31
CA TRP A 230 -2.52 -0.91 -2.47
C TRP A 230 -3.87 -0.84 -3.17
N GLY A 231 -3.88 -0.46 -4.44
CA GLY A 231 -5.10 -0.19 -5.18
C GLY A 231 -5.73 -1.46 -5.73
N TYR A 232 -5.13 -2.06 -6.76
CA TYR A 232 -5.73 -3.20 -7.43
C TYR A 232 -5.82 -4.44 -6.51
N ARG A 233 -4.73 -4.78 -5.79
CA ARG A 233 -4.68 -6.00 -4.98
C ARG A 233 -5.34 -5.87 -3.61
N ASN A 234 -5.44 -4.66 -3.04
CA ASN A 234 -5.98 -4.44 -1.70
C ASN A 234 -7.25 -3.55 -1.67
N GLY A 235 -7.69 -3.01 -2.80
CA GLY A 235 -8.93 -2.22 -2.89
C GLY A 235 -8.82 -0.79 -2.36
N TYR A 236 -7.61 -0.21 -2.27
CA TYR A 236 -7.47 1.22 -1.97
C TYR A 236 -7.95 2.05 -3.18
N PRO A 237 -8.76 3.11 -2.99
CA PRO A 237 -9.23 3.94 -4.08
C PRO A 237 -8.06 4.53 -4.87
N MET A 238 -8.22 4.65 -6.19
CA MET A 238 -7.24 5.25 -7.08
C MET A 238 -7.95 6.19 -8.05
N HIS A 239 -7.21 7.16 -8.56
CA HIS A 239 -7.69 8.05 -9.60
C HIS A 239 -6.55 8.39 -10.57
N VAL A 240 -6.89 8.93 -11.75
CA VAL A 240 -5.97 9.22 -12.85
C VAL A 240 -5.17 10.48 -12.60
N SER A 241 -5.82 11.53 -12.11
CA SER A 241 -5.21 12.85 -11.97
C SER A 241 -4.09 12.88 -10.91
N ASN A 242 -3.21 13.87 -11.01
CA ASN A 242 -2.15 14.14 -10.01
C ASN A 242 -2.56 15.25 -9.01
N THR A 243 -3.86 15.44 -8.85
CA THR A 243 -4.47 16.42 -7.95
C THR A 243 -5.08 15.74 -6.74
N ARG A 244 -5.63 16.50 -5.78
CA ARG A 244 -6.40 15.92 -4.68
C ARG A 244 -7.62 15.15 -5.19
N GLY A 245 -7.85 13.97 -4.63
CA GLY A 245 -8.95 13.08 -5.00
C GLY A 245 -9.29 12.09 -3.89
N VAL A 246 -10.14 11.11 -4.23
CA VAL A 246 -10.67 10.11 -3.28
C VAL A 246 -9.67 9.00 -2.91
N GLY A 247 -8.48 8.99 -3.51
CA GLY A 247 -7.57 7.85 -3.47
C GLY A 247 -6.14 8.19 -3.86
N LEU A 248 -5.37 7.17 -4.25
CA LEU A 248 -4.00 7.35 -4.73
C LEU A 248 -4.00 8.03 -6.11
N PRO A 249 -3.32 9.18 -6.27
CA PRO A 249 -3.00 9.74 -7.58
C PRO A 249 -1.91 8.92 -8.28
N ARG A 250 -1.55 9.28 -9.51
CA ARG A 250 -0.63 8.47 -10.34
C ARG A 250 0.84 8.58 -9.93
N ARG A 251 1.35 9.79 -9.70
CA ARG A 251 2.81 10.04 -9.54
C ARG A 251 3.24 10.16 -8.08
N ALA A 252 4.48 9.78 -7.78
CA ALA A 252 5.06 9.79 -6.44
C ALA A 252 4.87 11.13 -5.70
N TYR A 253 5.20 12.27 -6.33
CA TYR A 253 4.98 13.59 -5.72
C TYR A 253 3.52 13.84 -5.34
N ALA A 254 2.59 13.40 -6.19
CA ALA A 254 1.17 13.62 -5.99
C ALA A 254 0.66 12.73 -4.85
N ILE A 255 1.16 11.49 -4.74
CA ILE A 255 0.81 10.60 -3.63
C ILE A 255 1.31 11.22 -2.32
N ALA A 256 2.55 11.71 -2.28
CA ALA A 256 3.08 12.38 -1.10
C ALA A 256 2.21 13.58 -0.68
N ALA A 257 1.87 14.44 -1.63
CA ALA A 257 1.14 15.68 -1.40
C ALA A 257 -0.35 15.49 -1.10
N TYR A 258 -1.01 14.55 -1.78
CA TYR A 258 -2.47 14.56 -1.92
C TYR A 258 -3.18 13.24 -1.63
N ALA A 259 -2.48 12.12 -1.50
CA ALA A 259 -3.14 10.87 -1.14
C ALA A 259 -3.84 11.01 0.22
N PRO A 260 -5.00 10.35 0.43
CA PRO A 260 -5.61 10.24 1.75
C PRO A 260 -4.68 9.57 2.78
N GLY A 261 -5.06 9.65 4.05
CA GLY A 261 -4.27 9.14 5.16
C GLY A 261 -3.47 10.21 5.89
N VAL A 262 -2.47 9.78 6.66
CA VAL A 262 -1.71 10.62 7.60
C VAL A 262 -0.31 10.85 7.08
N LEU A 263 0.11 12.11 7.04
CA LEU A 263 1.51 12.45 6.80
C LEU A 263 2.29 12.18 8.10
N VAL A 264 3.07 11.10 8.11
CA VAL A 264 3.82 10.62 9.28
C VAL A 264 5.15 11.36 9.40
N ILE A 265 5.79 11.60 8.27
CA ILE A 265 6.98 12.44 8.16
C ILE A 265 6.73 13.49 7.09
N PRO A 266 6.72 14.80 7.43
CA PRO A 266 6.46 15.85 6.47
C PRO A 266 7.65 16.11 5.55
N ASN A 267 7.37 16.47 4.29
CA ASN A 267 8.40 16.95 3.37
C ASN A 267 8.86 18.35 3.78
N THR A 268 10.03 18.45 4.38
CA THR A 268 10.68 19.72 4.75
C THR A 268 11.77 20.13 3.75
N HIS A 269 11.86 19.43 2.61
CA HIS A 269 12.97 19.50 1.64
C HIS A 269 14.34 19.12 2.23
N ALA A 270 14.36 18.59 3.45
CA ALA A 270 15.52 18.04 4.10
C ALA A 270 15.29 16.57 4.43
N ARG A 271 16.39 15.86 4.66
CA ARG A 271 16.32 14.50 5.18
C ARG A 271 15.74 14.50 6.60
N PRO A 272 14.74 13.65 6.90
CA PRO A 272 14.24 13.48 8.25
C PRO A 272 15.33 12.99 9.22
N SER A 273 15.42 13.61 10.40
CA SER A 273 16.35 13.20 11.46
C SER A 273 15.78 12.12 12.38
N ASP A 274 14.45 12.01 12.44
CA ASP A 274 13.74 11.03 13.25
C ASP A 274 12.90 10.11 12.34
N LEU A 275 13.13 8.81 12.47
CA LEU A 275 12.43 7.75 11.77
C LEU A 275 11.49 6.95 12.68
N GLY A 276 11.48 7.25 13.99
CA GLY A 276 10.68 6.56 15.00
C GLY A 276 9.16 6.50 14.71
N PRO A 277 8.55 7.51 14.06
CA PRO A 277 7.13 7.45 13.70
C PRO A 277 6.77 6.40 12.62
N LEU A 278 7.75 5.89 11.85
CA LEU A 278 7.51 4.95 10.76
C LEU A 278 7.02 3.59 11.26
N GLN A 279 6.11 3.00 10.49
CA GLN A 279 5.61 1.64 10.66
C GLN A 279 5.68 0.86 9.36
N PRO A 280 5.92 -0.46 9.40
CA PRO A 280 5.83 -1.29 8.20
C PRO A 280 4.51 -1.04 7.46
N GLY A 281 4.60 -0.88 6.14
CA GLY A 281 3.48 -0.47 5.29
C GLY A 281 3.39 1.04 5.02
N ASP A 282 4.11 1.89 5.74
CA ASP A 282 4.14 3.31 5.40
C ASP A 282 4.75 3.53 4.02
N LEU A 283 4.13 4.42 3.24
CA LEU A 283 4.73 4.89 1.99
C LEU A 283 5.88 5.84 2.31
N VAL A 284 7.03 5.64 1.65
CA VAL A 284 8.21 6.48 1.78
C VAL A 284 8.52 7.16 0.45
N PHE A 285 8.91 8.43 0.50
CA PHE A 285 9.07 9.28 -0.68
C PHE A 285 10.45 9.92 -0.72
N PHE A 286 11.01 10.00 -1.93
CA PHE A 286 12.38 10.42 -2.15
C PHE A 286 12.51 11.45 -3.27
N SER A 287 13.52 12.30 -3.12
CA SER A 287 14.06 13.18 -4.16
C SER A 287 15.44 12.65 -4.54
N ILE A 288 15.50 11.80 -5.56
CA ILE A 288 16.72 11.11 -5.99
C ILE A 288 17.16 11.49 -7.41
N ASN A 289 16.37 12.29 -8.12
CA ASN A 289 16.80 12.98 -9.31
C ASN A 289 17.80 14.09 -8.92
N ILE A 290 19.06 13.87 -9.26
CA ILE A 290 20.16 14.79 -8.94
C ILE A 290 19.93 16.18 -9.56
N GLY A 291 19.23 16.27 -10.70
CA GLY A 291 18.89 17.54 -11.34
C GLY A 291 17.77 18.32 -10.63
N GLU A 292 16.99 17.65 -9.76
CA GLU A 292 15.83 18.23 -9.07
C GLU A 292 15.78 17.78 -7.59
N PRO A 293 16.80 18.11 -6.76
CA PRO A 293 17.01 17.50 -5.44
C PRO A 293 15.92 17.78 -4.38
N ASN A 294 14.98 18.68 -4.70
CA ASN A 294 13.84 19.07 -3.87
C ASN A 294 12.49 18.56 -4.40
N PHE A 295 12.47 17.90 -5.56
CA PHE A 295 11.27 17.34 -6.17
C PHE A 295 11.14 15.87 -5.83
N ILE A 296 9.96 15.43 -5.36
CA ILE A 296 9.73 14.00 -5.07
C ILE A 296 9.51 13.28 -6.39
N ASP A 297 10.40 12.37 -6.74
CA ASP A 297 10.35 11.61 -7.99
C ASP A 297 10.16 10.11 -7.75
N HIS A 298 10.47 9.60 -6.55
CA HIS A 298 10.46 8.17 -6.26
C HIS A 298 9.68 7.86 -4.99
N CYS A 299 9.12 6.65 -4.93
CA CYS A 299 8.43 6.15 -3.76
C CYS A 299 8.64 4.65 -3.54
N GLY A 300 8.43 4.22 -2.30
CA GLY A 300 8.45 2.83 -1.89
C GLY A 300 7.56 2.60 -0.67
N MET A 301 7.69 1.42 -0.09
CA MET A 301 6.98 1.01 1.11
C MET A 301 7.98 0.57 2.18
N TYR A 302 7.86 1.11 3.38
CA TYR A 302 8.72 0.78 4.50
C TYR A 302 8.43 -0.65 4.99
N LEU A 303 9.48 -1.43 5.23
CA LEU A 303 9.38 -2.82 5.67
C LEU A 303 9.60 -2.99 7.18
N GLY A 304 10.27 -2.03 7.82
CA GLY A 304 10.85 -2.19 9.15
C GLY A 304 12.39 -2.33 9.09
N PRO A 305 13.03 -2.58 10.23
CA PRO A 305 14.46 -2.85 10.28
C PRO A 305 14.81 -4.22 9.65
N ASP A 306 15.99 -4.34 9.03
CA ASP A 306 16.62 -5.64 8.78
C ASP A 306 17.20 -6.24 10.07
N THR A 307 17.73 -7.45 9.97
CA THR A 307 18.40 -8.17 11.08
C THR A 307 19.64 -7.45 11.63
N GLU A 308 20.16 -6.44 10.93
CA GLU A 308 21.24 -5.56 11.39
C GLU A 308 20.72 -4.26 12.01
N GLY A 309 19.40 -4.07 12.08
CA GLY A 309 18.75 -2.90 12.66
C GLY A 309 18.54 -1.74 11.69
N HIS A 310 18.81 -1.90 10.40
CA HIS A 310 18.71 -0.83 9.42
C HIS A 310 17.31 -0.71 8.81
N PRO A 311 16.67 0.48 8.81
CA PRO A 311 15.33 0.68 8.27
C PRO A 311 15.29 0.47 6.76
N ARG A 312 14.65 -0.62 6.32
CA ARG A 312 14.56 -1.05 4.92
C ARG A 312 13.26 -0.64 4.25
N PHE A 313 13.30 -0.46 2.94
CA PHE A 313 12.11 -0.24 2.12
C PHE A 313 12.14 -1.06 0.83
N LEU A 314 10.95 -1.33 0.30
CA LEU A 314 10.71 -2.02 -0.96
C LEU A 314 10.19 -1.02 -2.00
N SER A 315 10.73 -1.05 -3.22
CA SER A 315 10.27 -0.18 -4.32
C SER A 315 10.57 -0.78 -5.68
N SER A 316 9.79 -0.45 -6.71
CA SER A 316 10.16 -0.77 -8.10
C SER A 316 11.21 0.19 -8.62
N ARG A 317 12.34 -0.33 -9.11
CA ARG A 317 13.52 0.47 -9.50
C ARG A 317 13.96 0.19 -10.93
N SER A 318 14.35 1.24 -11.65
CA SER A 318 14.85 1.19 -13.03
C SER A 318 16.04 0.23 -13.20
N GLN A 319 17.09 0.36 -12.38
CA GLN A 319 18.30 -0.46 -12.48
C GLN A 319 18.14 -1.91 -11.99
N ALA A 320 17.26 -2.14 -11.01
CA ALA A 320 16.88 -3.50 -10.62
C ALA A 320 15.94 -4.14 -11.65
N ASN A 321 15.33 -3.32 -12.50
CA ASN A 321 14.25 -3.70 -13.41
C ASN A 321 13.07 -4.35 -12.67
N GLY A 322 12.56 -3.69 -11.64
CA GLY A 322 11.40 -4.18 -10.91
C GLY A 322 11.42 -3.90 -9.40
N PRO A 323 10.40 -4.37 -8.68
CA PRO A 323 10.33 -4.34 -7.22
C PRO A 323 11.50 -5.05 -6.55
N THR A 324 12.17 -4.37 -5.63
CA THR A 324 13.31 -4.90 -4.88
C THR A 324 13.46 -4.23 -3.52
N MET A 325 13.87 -5.02 -2.52
CA MET A 325 14.40 -4.54 -1.23
C MET A 325 15.94 -4.54 -1.20
N GLY A 326 16.55 -4.78 -2.36
CA GLY A 326 17.98 -4.97 -2.53
C GLY A 326 18.79 -3.68 -2.68
N ASP A 327 20.11 -3.84 -2.68
CA ASP A 327 21.07 -2.74 -2.64
C ASP A 327 21.63 -2.38 -4.04
N LYS A 328 21.14 -3.05 -5.08
CA LYS A 328 21.46 -2.73 -6.46
C LYS A 328 21.04 -1.28 -6.77
N ALA A 329 21.99 -0.50 -7.27
CA ALA A 329 21.83 0.93 -7.58
C ALA A 329 21.58 1.84 -6.37
N GLY A 330 21.99 1.42 -5.19
CA GLY A 330 21.83 2.15 -3.94
C GLY A 330 21.15 1.29 -2.89
N ALA A 331 21.69 1.34 -1.67
CA ALA A 331 21.17 0.54 -0.57
C ALA A 331 19.71 0.90 -0.27
N ALA A 332 18.86 -0.11 -0.07
CA ALA A 332 17.43 0.04 0.20
C ALA A 332 17.14 0.50 1.64
N ARG A 333 17.85 1.53 2.10
CA ARG A 333 17.90 1.98 3.48
C ARG A 333 17.46 3.43 3.62
N LEU A 334 16.86 3.77 4.77
CA LEU A 334 16.47 5.13 5.14
C LEU A 334 17.51 5.83 6.04
N ASP A 335 18.49 5.08 6.54
CA ASP A 335 19.58 5.54 7.40
C ASP A 335 20.95 5.54 6.67
N GLY A 336 21.96 6.15 7.29
CA GLY A 336 23.32 6.23 6.73
C GLY A 336 23.46 7.20 5.54
N PRO A 337 24.66 7.32 4.93
CA PRO A 337 24.95 8.32 3.89
C PRO A 337 24.56 7.87 2.46
N GLY A 338 23.83 6.75 2.32
CA GLY A 338 23.51 6.17 1.01
C GLY A 338 22.58 7.03 0.14
N PHE A 339 22.48 6.66 -1.14
CA PHE A 339 21.68 7.36 -2.15
C PHE A 339 20.23 7.61 -1.73
N TYR A 340 19.48 6.55 -1.40
CA TYR A 340 18.09 6.66 -0.97
C TYR A 340 17.95 7.33 0.39
N ALA A 341 18.82 7.02 1.33
CA ALA A 341 18.82 7.61 2.67
C ALA A 341 19.00 9.14 2.62
N THR A 342 19.87 9.63 1.74
CA THR A 342 20.09 11.06 1.48
C THR A 342 18.92 11.69 0.73
N GLY A 343 18.27 10.92 -0.16
CA GLY A 343 17.09 11.35 -0.92
C GLY A 343 15.77 11.30 -0.15
N PHE A 344 15.70 10.68 1.03
CA PHE A 344 14.45 10.52 1.78
C PHE A 344 13.87 11.88 2.22
N ARG A 345 12.57 12.09 2.02
CA ARG A 345 11.90 13.38 2.27
C ARG A 345 10.64 13.29 3.12
N ALA A 346 9.82 12.27 2.91
CA ALA A 346 8.51 12.21 3.53
C ALA A 346 8.01 10.78 3.67
N ALA A 347 7.04 10.59 4.56
CA ALA A 347 6.32 9.33 4.70
C ALA A 347 4.83 9.54 4.98
N ARG A 348 4.00 8.65 4.44
CA ARG A 348 2.54 8.68 4.57
C ARG A 348 2.01 7.30 4.94
N ARG A 349 1.08 7.27 5.90
CA ARG A 349 0.30 6.09 6.27
C ARG A 349 -1.09 6.19 5.66
N LEU A 350 -1.47 5.20 4.86
CA LEU A 350 -2.69 5.23 4.03
C LEU A 350 -3.98 4.93 4.80
#